data_AF-A0A2S9FYN2-F1
#
_entry.id   AF-A0A2S9FYN2-F1
#
_cell.length_a   1.000
_cell.length_b   1.000
_cell.length_c   1.000
_cell.angle_alpha   90.00
_cell.angle_beta   90.00
_cell.angle_gamma   90.00
#
_symmetry.space_group_name_H-M   'P 1'
#
loop_
_entity.id
_entity.type
_entity.pdbx_description
1 polymer ?
#
loop_
_entity_poly.entity_id
_entity_poly.type
_entity_poly.pdbx_seq_one_letter_code
_entity_poly.pdbx_strand_id
1 'polypeptide(L)'
;VISTKMSGEWSKDQVLESYLNIIYFGRGAYGVAAASKAYFNNPVEQLTVSEGALLSALIQRPSVLDPAVDPDASAIRWNWVLDG
;
A
#
# COMPACT_ATOMS: atom_id res chain seq x y z
N VAL A 1 0.53 -14.13 -26.14
CA VAL A 1 2.01 -14.11 -26.11
C VAL A 1 2.50 -12.70 -26.48
N ILE A 2 2.34 -11.73 -25.57
CA ILE A 2 2.82 -10.33 -25.69
C ILE A 2 3.75 -10.00 -24.51
N SER A 3 4.04 -10.98 -23.66
CA SER A 3 4.74 -10.80 -22.37
C SER A 3 6.27 -10.90 -22.45
N THR A 4 6.87 -11.03 -23.64
CA THR A 4 8.30 -11.39 -23.77
C THR A 4 9.16 -10.34 -24.48
N LYS A 5 8.61 -9.19 -24.89
CA LYS A 5 9.36 -8.18 -25.66
C LYS A 5 9.69 -6.88 -24.92
N MET A 6 9.48 -6.79 -23.62
CA MET A 6 9.70 -5.54 -22.86
C MET A 6 10.29 -5.76 -21.46
N SER A 7 11.03 -6.85 -21.26
CA SER A 7 11.57 -7.25 -19.96
C SER A 7 12.82 -6.47 -19.51
N GLY A 8 13.14 -5.33 -20.12
CA GLY A 8 14.47 -4.72 -19.98
C GLY A 8 14.54 -3.22 -19.66
N GLU A 9 13.44 -2.47 -19.67
CA GLU A 9 13.53 -1.01 -19.53
C GLU A 9 13.25 -0.49 -18.12
N TRP A 10 12.60 -1.29 -17.26
CA TRP A 10 12.21 -0.86 -15.93
C TRP A 10 12.64 -1.92 -14.91
N SER A 11 13.38 -1.51 -13.89
CA SER A 11 13.72 -2.42 -12.78
C SER A 11 12.44 -2.81 -12.03
N LYS A 12 12.47 -3.96 -11.34
CA LYS A 12 11.33 -4.38 -10.49
C LYS A 12 10.97 -3.30 -9.47
N ASP A 13 11.95 -2.55 -9.00
CA ASP A 13 11.78 -1.45 -8.05
C ASP A 13 11.04 -0.27 -8.68
N GLN A 14 11.38 0.11 -9.93
CA GLN A 14 10.65 1.18 -10.64
C GLN A 14 9.20 0.80 -10.95
N VAL A 15 8.95 -0.48 -11.26
CA VAL A 15 7.59 -0.99 -11.46
C VAL A 15 6.79 -0.93 -10.15
N LEU A 16 7.41 -1.35 -9.04
CA LEU A 16 6.78 -1.30 -7.72
C LEU A 16 6.53 0.14 -7.26
N GLU A 17 7.50 1.03 -7.42
CA GLU A 17 7.38 2.45 -7.10
C GLU A 17 6.25 3.11 -7.90
N SER A 18 6.24 2.89 -9.22
CA SER A 18 5.18 3.42 -10.09
C SER A 18 3.81 2.89 -9.69
N TYR A 19 3.72 1.60 -9.35
CA TYR A 19 2.49 1.01 -8.82
C TYR A 19 2.04 1.69 -7.54
N LEU A 20 2.91 1.76 -6.52
CA LEU A 20 2.61 2.36 -5.21
C LEU A 20 2.24 3.84 -5.31
N ASN A 21 2.70 4.57 -6.33
CA ASN A 21 2.35 5.97 -6.56
C ASN A 21 0.98 6.19 -7.20
N ILE A 22 0.40 5.19 -7.87
CA ILE A 22 -0.88 5.37 -8.59
C ILE A 22 -2.06 4.69 -7.91
N ILE A 23 -1.84 3.67 -7.09
CA ILE A 23 -2.97 2.91 -6.57
C ILE A 23 -3.82 3.72 -5.60
N TYR A 24 -5.07 3.27 -5.41
CA TYR A 24 -5.95 3.79 -4.38
C TYR A 24 -5.76 3.07 -3.04
N PHE A 25 -5.51 3.83 -1.97
CA PHE A 25 -5.29 3.33 -0.61
C PHE A 25 -6.52 3.54 0.32
N GLY A 26 -7.66 4.00 -0.20
CA GLY A 26 -8.79 4.41 0.63
C GLY A 26 -8.73 5.90 1.00
N ARG A 27 -9.79 6.42 1.63
CA ARG A 27 -9.88 7.83 2.11
C ARG A 27 -9.63 8.92 1.05
N GLY A 28 -9.88 8.64 -0.23
CA GLY A 28 -9.54 9.57 -1.31
C GLY A 28 -8.03 9.68 -1.59
N ALA A 29 -7.19 8.85 -0.96
CA ALA A 29 -5.74 8.88 -1.12
C ALA A 29 -5.30 7.98 -2.28
N TYR A 30 -4.73 8.62 -3.31
CA TYR A 30 -4.09 7.96 -4.45
C TYR A 30 -2.58 8.12 -4.32
N GLY A 31 -1.87 7.00 -4.30
CA GLY A 31 -0.44 6.95 -4.09
C GLY A 31 -0.04 6.89 -2.61
N VAL A 32 1.10 6.25 -2.36
CA VAL A 32 1.64 5.96 -1.02
C VAL A 32 1.94 7.24 -0.22
N ALA A 33 2.34 8.33 -0.88
CA ALA A 33 2.57 9.62 -0.22
C ALA A 33 1.27 10.26 0.30
N ALA A 34 0.20 10.22 -0.51
CA ALA A 34 -1.11 10.69 -0.07
C ALA A 34 -1.67 9.79 1.04
N ALA A 35 -1.46 8.48 0.95
CA ALA A 35 -1.87 7.52 1.95
C ALA A 35 -1.14 7.75 3.28
N SER A 36 0.19 7.93 3.26
CA SER A 36 0.99 8.26 4.44
C SER A 36 0.44 9.47 5.20
N LYS A 37 0.07 10.52 4.46
CA LYS A 37 -0.55 11.72 5.04
C LYS A 37 -1.97 11.47 5.54
N ALA A 38 -2.78 10.68 4.82
CA ALA A 38 -4.17 10.40 5.18
C ALA A 38 -4.34 9.44 6.38
N TYR A 39 -3.38 8.53 6.60
CA TYR A 39 -3.43 7.56 7.70
C TYR A 39 -2.58 7.98 8.91
N PHE A 40 -1.41 8.57 8.69
CA PHE A 40 -0.44 8.85 9.76
C PHE A 40 -0.05 10.33 9.88
N ASN A 41 -0.50 11.18 8.95
CA ASN A 41 -0.10 12.59 8.85
C ASN A 41 1.44 12.80 8.77
N ASN A 42 2.15 11.78 8.29
CA ASN A 42 3.61 11.78 8.15
C ASN A 42 4.02 11.77 6.66
N PRO A 43 5.19 12.31 6.32
CA PRO A 43 5.77 12.13 4.99
C PRO A 43 6.20 10.66 4.79
N VAL A 44 6.21 10.20 3.54
CA VAL A 44 6.36 8.76 3.21
C VAL A 44 7.72 8.21 3.67
N GLU A 45 8.73 9.07 3.71
CA GLU A 45 10.10 8.76 4.11
C GLU A 45 10.22 8.53 5.63
N GLN A 46 9.22 8.95 6.41
CA GLN A 46 9.17 8.75 7.86
C GLN A 46 8.30 7.56 8.25
N LEU A 47 7.78 6.79 7.28
CA LEU A 47 7.03 5.58 7.57
C LEU A 47 7.93 4.53 8.18
N THR A 48 7.49 3.99 9.31
CA THR A 48 8.05 2.78 9.88
C THR A 48 7.68 1.57 9.02
N VAL A 49 8.45 0.47 9.15
CA VAL A 49 8.16 -0.80 8.47
C VAL A 49 6.74 -1.28 8.76
N SER A 50 6.27 -1.09 10.00
CA SER A 50 4.92 -1.48 10.44
C SER A 50 3.81 -0.63 9.80
N GLU A 51 4.04 0.66 9.57
CA GLU A 51 3.08 1.54 8.88
C GLU A 51 3.04 1.26 7.37
N GLY A 52 4.21 0.98 6.76
CA GLY A 52 4.30 0.54 5.37
C GLY A 52 3.63 -0.82 5.13
N ALA A 53 3.73 -1.73 6.10
CA ALA A 53 3.01 -3.00 6.10
C ALA A 53 1.48 -2.80 6.13
N LEU A 54 0.98 -1.87 6.95
CA LEU A 54 -0.44 -1.52 6.98
C LEU A 54 -0.92 -0.97 5.63
N LEU A 55 -0.19 -0.01 5.05
CA LEU A 55 -0.52 0.54 3.73
C LEU A 55 -0.54 -0.55 2.65
N SER A 56 0.43 -1.47 2.68
CA SER A 56 0.50 -2.63 1.78
C SER A 56 -0.68 -3.60 1.98
N ALA A 57 -1.14 -3.78 3.22
CA ALA A 57 -2.31 -4.59 3.53
C ALA A 57 -3.60 -4.00 2.94
N LEU A 58 -3.72 -2.67 2.97
CA LEU A 58 -4.87 -1.92 2.45
C LEU A 58 -5.00 -2.06 0.92
N ILE A 59 -3.89 -2.22 0.20
CA ILE A 59 -3.88 -2.41 -1.27
C ILE A 59 -4.76 -3.58 -1.71
N GLN A 60 -4.75 -4.70 -0.98
CA GLN A 60 -5.50 -5.89 -1.38
C GLN A 60 -7.01 -5.72 -1.24
N ARG A 61 -7.50 -4.97 -0.25
CA ARG A 61 -8.94 -4.73 -0.02
C ARG A 61 -9.20 -3.36 0.65
N PRO A 62 -9.00 -2.24 -0.07
CA PRO A 62 -8.98 -0.91 0.54
C PRO A 62 -10.33 -0.48 1.15
N SER A 63 -11.44 -1.07 0.70
CA SER A 63 -12.79 -0.78 1.20
C SER A 63 -13.26 -1.68 2.36
N VAL A 64 -12.57 -2.79 2.65
CA VAL A 64 -12.98 -3.78 3.69
C VAL A 64 -12.05 -3.75 4.90
N LEU A 65 -10.88 -3.12 4.77
CA LEU A 65 -9.83 -3.12 5.79
C LEU A 65 -9.57 -1.73 6.40
N ASP A 66 -10.35 -0.71 6.04
CA ASP A 66 -10.24 0.61 6.67
C ASP A 66 -10.61 0.45 8.16
N PRO A 67 -9.70 0.75 9.11
CA PRO A 67 -9.99 0.65 10.53
C PRO A 67 -11.08 1.63 11.00
N ALA A 68 -11.41 2.65 10.19
CA ALA A 68 -12.56 3.52 10.43
C ALA A 68 -13.91 2.86 10.09
N VAL A 69 -13.91 1.76 9.33
CA VAL A 69 -15.11 1.01 8.91
C VAL A 69 -15.23 -0.29 9.69
N ASP A 70 -14.14 -1.06 9.82
CA ASP A 70 -14.11 -2.32 10.56
C ASP A 70 -12.75 -2.51 11.27
N PRO A 71 -12.64 -2.07 12.54
CA PRO A 71 -11.39 -2.15 13.29
C PRO A 71 -10.94 -3.58 13.57
N ASP A 72 -11.87 -4.54 13.72
CA ASP A 72 -11.54 -5.95 14.02
C ASP A 72 -10.94 -6.65 12.79
N ALA A 73 -11.54 -6.45 11.61
CA ALA A 73 -11.01 -6.97 10.36
C ALA A 73 -9.64 -6.36 10.02
N SER A 74 -9.44 -5.07 10.33
CA SER A 74 -8.16 -4.37 10.15
C SER A 74 -7.07 -4.97 11.03
N ALA A 75 -7.36 -5.27 12.30
CA ALA A 75 -6.41 -5.87 13.24
C ALA A 75 -5.96 -7.28 12.83
N ILE A 76 -6.90 -8.13 12.38
CA ILE A 76 -6.58 -9.49 11.90
C ILE A 76 -5.62 -9.44 10.70
N ARG A 77 -5.89 -8.53 9.76
CA ARG A 77 -5.06 -8.37 8.57
C ARG A 77 -3.68 -7.80 8.88
N TRP A 78 -3.62 -6.85 9.81
CA TRP A 78 -2.37 -6.24 10.24
C TRP A 78 -1.42 -7.28 10.85
N ASN A 79 -1.93 -8.15 11.73
CA ASN A 79 -1.15 -9.26 12.29
C ASN A 79 -0.65 -10.23 11.19
N TRP A 80 -1.49 -10.56 10.20
CA TRP A 80 -1.09 -11.43 9.10
C TRP A 80 0.04 -10.88 8.23
N VAL A 81 0.12 -9.55 8.06
CA VAL A 81 1.22 -8.91 7.31
C VAL A 81 2.49 -8.79 8.15
N LEU A 82 2.38 -8.66 9.48
CA LEU A 82 3.55 -8.62 10.37
C LEU A 82 4.20 -9.99 10.58
N ASP A 83 3.42 -11.08 10.54
CA ASP A 83 3.90 -12.45 10.66
C ASP A 83 4.43 -13.07 9.34
N GLY A 84 4.32 -12.33 8.22
CA GLY A 84 4.60 -12.80 6.85
C GLY A 84 5.98 -12.42 6.30
#